data_AF-A0A1A6A4V1-F1
#
_entry.id   AF-A0A1A6A4V1-F1
#
_cell.length_a   1.000
_cell.length_b   1.000
_cell.length_c   1.000
_cell.angle_alpha   90.00
_cell.angle_beta   90.00
_cell.angle_gamma   90.00
#
_symmetry.space_group_name_H-M   'P 1'
#
loop_
_entity.id
_entity.type
_entity.pdbx_description
1 polymer ?
#
loop_
_entity_poly.entity_id
_entity_poly.type
_entity_poly.pdbx_seq_one_letter_code
_entity_poly.pdbx_strand_id
1 'polypeptide(L)'
;MPAEKIEKEPWAEEHTSALLQATINLVLAHRPELYATPELRGVSDNGGNRINQKLQQMLKKLCAAYPGAEGLVEAQIRSLKEAKANGSGGGQRSNPTTPKKRKMNEEEKAF
;
A
#
# COMPACT_ATOMS: atom_id res chain seq x y z
N MET A 1 -19.13 -30.28 -13.45
CA MET A 1 -18.84 -29.21 -14.42
C MET A 1 -17.55 -29.56 -15.12
N PRO A 2 -17.50 -29.62 -16.46
CA PRO A 2 -16.24 -29.84 -17.17
C PRO A 2 -15.30 -28.68 -16.88
N ALA A 3 -14.06 -28.99 -16.46
CA ALA A 3 -13.04 -27.97 -16.26
C ALA A 3 -12.67 -27.39 -17.64
N GLU A 4 -12.74 -26.06 -17.77
CA GLU A 4 -12.22 -25.37 -18.94
C GLU A 4 -10.75 -25.77 -19.13
N LYS A 5 -10.42 -26.30 -20.32
CA LYS A 5 -9.03 -26.56 -20.69
C LYS A 5 -8.39 -25.21 -20.94
N ILE A 6 -7.57 -24.76 -20.01
CA ILE A 6 -6.73 -23.57 -20.18
C ILE A 6 -5.70 -23.90 -21.27
N GLU A 7 -5.80 -23.24 -22.42
CA GLU A 7 -4.79 -23.35 -23.47
C GLU A 7 -3.48 -22.76 -22.95
N LYS A 8 -2.37 -23.49 -23.17
CA LYS A 8 -1.05 -23.07 -22.70
C LYS A 8 -0.43 -22.14 -23.73
N GLU A 9 -0.38 -20.87 -23.41
CA GLU A 9 0.28 -19.85 -24.23
C GLU A 9 1.81 -19.84 -23.98
N PRO A 10 2.61 -19.49 -24.99
CA PRO A 10 4.05 -19.30 -24.81
C PRO A 10 4.36 -18.08 -23.94
N TRP A 11 5.53 -18.07 -23.29
CA TRP A 11 5.92 -16.97 -22.43
C TRP A 11 6.21 -15.69 -23.23
N ALA A 12 5.57 -14.58 -22.87
CA ALA A 12 5.76 -13.25 -23.46
C ALA A 12 6.28 -12.26 -22.41
N GLU A 13 6.77 -11.11 -22.86
CA GLU A 13 7.29 -10.03 -21.98
C GLU A 13 6.22 -9.52 -21.00
N GLU A 14 4.95 -9.48 -21.44
CA GLU A 14 3.81 -9.08 -20.62
C GLU A 14 3.64 -9.97 -19.39
N HIS A 15 3.94 -11.28 -19.50
CA HIS A 15 3.88 -12.21 -18.38
C HIS A 15 4.95 -11.89 -17.34
N THR A 16 6.15 -11.49 -17.77
CA THR A 16 7.20 -11.03 -16.86
C THR A 16 6.77 -9.77 -16.11
N SER A 17 6.21 -8.79 -16.81
CA SER A 17 5.70 -7.55 -16.22
C SER A 17 4.57 -7.82 -15.21
N ALA A 18 3.61 -8.68 -15.57
CA ALA A 18 2.53 -9.09 -14.68
C ALA A 18 3.04 -9.83 -13.43
N LEU A 19 4.03 -10.72 -13.60
CA LEU A 19 4.65 -11.44 -12.50
C LEU A 19 5.39 -10.49 -11.55
N LEU A 20 6.11 -9.50 -12.09
CA LEU A 20 6.78 -8.47 -11.29
C LEU A 20 5.75 -7.64 -10.50
N GLN A 21 4.66 -7.21 -11.12
CA GLN A 21 3.57 -6.50 -10.42
C GLN A 21 2.97 -7.34 -9.29
N ALA A 22 2.66 -8.61 -9.55
CA ALA A 22 2.13 -9.53 -8.55
C ALA A 22 3.11 -9.72 -7.37
N THR A 23 4.40 -9.88 -7.68
CA THR A 23 5.46 -10.02 -6.67
C THR A 23 5.58 -8.77 -5.80
N ILE A 24 5.63 -7.58 -6.42
CA ILE A 24 5.67 -6.30 -5.70
C ILE A 24 4.45 -6.17 -4.78
N ASN A 25 3.26 -6.50 -5.28
CA ASN A 25 2.03 -6.44 -4.50
C ASN A 25 2.08 -7.32 -3.26
N LEU A 26 2.47 -8.58 -3.43
CA LEU A 26 2.58 -9.53 -2.33
C LEU A 26 3.54 -8.99 -1.26
N VAL A 27 4.74 -8.58 -1.68
CA VAL A 27 5.79 -8.09 -0.77
C VAL A 27 5.35 -6.81 -0.05
N LEU A 28 4.70 -5.86 -0.74
CA LEU A 28 4.24 -4.61 -0.13
C LEU A 28 3.02 -4.80 0.79
N ALA A 29 2.15 -5.75 0.50
CA ALA A 29 0.99 -6.09 1.33
C ALA A 29 1.42 -6.75 2.65
N HIS A 30 2.38 -7.67 2.58
CA HIS A 30 2.86 -8.45 3.74
C HIS A 30 4.07 -7.84 4.46
N ARG A 31 4.35 -6.53 4.27
CA ARG A 31 5.45 -5.83 4.98
C ARG A 31 5.45 -5.98 6.50
N PRO A 32 4.31 -5.96 7.22
CA PRO A 32 4.32 -6.14 8.67
C PRO A 32 4.94 -7.47 9.11
N GLU A 33 4.77 -8.53 8.33
CA GLU A 33 5.38 -9.83 8.60
C GLU A 33 6.91 -9.76 8.47
N LEU A 34 7.40 -9.01 7.47
CA LEU A 34 8.83 -8.76 7.32
C LEU A 34 9.40 -8.00 8.52
N TYR A 35 8.65 -7.10 9.14
CA TYR A 35 9.08 -6.37 10.33
C TYR A 35 9.16 -7.26 11.59
N ALA A 36 8.44 -8.38 11.60
CA ALA A 36 8.47 -9.35 12.70
C ALA A 36 9.70 -10.27 12.66
N THR A 37 10.46 -10.27 11.56
CA THR A 37 11.69 -11.06 11.37
C THR A 37 12.70 -10.75 12.49
N PRO A 38 13.10 -11.73 13.32
CA PRO A 38 13.98 -11.51 14.47
C PRO A 38 15.29 -10.79 14.13
N GLU A 39 15.88 -11.12 13.00
CA GLU A 39 17.14 -10.58 12.49
C GLU A 39 17.04 -9.10 12.09
N LEU A 40 15.81 -8.62 11.85
CA LEU A 40 15.54 -7.22 11.47
C LEU A 40 15.08 -6.36 12.65
N ARG A 41 14.95 -6.93 13.86
CA ARG A 41 14.47 -6.19 15.05
C ARG A 41 15.30 -4.93 15.32
N GLY A 42 16.63 -5.02 15.24
CA GLY A 42 17.54 -3.88 15.47
C GLY A 42 17.50 -2.79 14.41
N VAL A 43 16.77 -2.97 13.31
CA VAL A 43 16.55 -1.96 12.27
C VAL A 43 15.08 -1.64 12.05
N SER A 44 14.20 -2.18 12.91
CA SER A 44 12.76 -1.93 12.91
C SER A 44 12.39 -0.65 13.68
N ASP A 45 13.34 -0.05 14.38
CA ASP A 45 13.17 1.20 15.11
C ASP A 45 12.57 2.29 14.21
N ASN A 46 11.59 3.04 14.75
CA ASN A 46 10.74 3.99 14.01
C ASN A 46 9.72 3.36 13.06
N GLY A 47 9.06 2.27 13.50
CA GLY A 47 7.91 1.70 12.80
C GLY A 47 8.25 1.08 11.44
N GLY A 48 9.46 0.54 11.29
CA GLY A 48 9.88 -0.17 10.08
C GLY A 48 10.19 0.73 8.87
N ASN A 49 10.34 2.05 9.04
CA ASN A 49 10.62 2.97 7.92
C ASN A 49 11.90 2.60 7.15
N ARG A 50 12.98 2.26 7.86
CA ARG A 50 14.26 1.87 7.25
C ARG A 50 14.14 0.57 6.46
N ILE A 51 13.41 -0.40 6.99
CA ILE A 51 13.11 -1.68 6.30
C ILE A 51 12.30 -1.39 5.03
N ASN A 52 11.25 -0.57 5.11
CA ASN A 52 10.42 -0.20 3.97
C ASN A 52 11.23 0.49 2.85
N GLN A 53 12.11 1.44 3.20
CA GLN A 53 12.99 2.09 2.23
C GLN A 53 13.92 1.08 1.54
N LYS A 54 14.51 0.17 2.32
CA LYS A 54 15.40 -0.84 1.77
C LYS A 54 14.67 -1.81 0.85
N LEU A 55 13.47 -2.22 1.24
CA LEU A 55 12.59 -3.08 0.46
C LEU A 55 12.20 -2.44 -0.87
N GLN A 56 11.82 -1.16 -0.87
CA GLN A 56 11.54 -0.43 -2.11
C GLN A 56 12.81 -0.30 -2.98
N GLN A 57 13.98 -0.06 -2.38
CA GLN A 57 15.25 -0.03 -3.12
C GLN A 57 15.53 -1.38 -3.81
N MET A 58 15.31 -2.50 -3.12
CA MET A 58 15.50 -3.84 -3.69
C MET A 58 14.52 -4.12 -4.83
N LEU A 59 13.23 -3.79 -4.64
CA LEU A 59 12.21 -3.97 -5.68
C LEU A 59 12.51 -3.11 -6.92
N LYS A 60 12.97 -1.87 -6.75
CA LYS A 60 13.36 -1.01 -7.89
C LYS A 60 14.53 -1.60 -8.66
N LYS A 61 15.54 -2.14 -7.95
CA LYS A 61 16.67 -2.82 -8.59
C LYS A 61 16.23 -4.09 -9.33
N LEU A 62 15.28 -4.83 -8.77
CA LEU A 62 14.69 -5.99 -9.43
C LEU A 62 13.99 -5.58 -10.74
N CYS A 63 13.15 -4.55 -10.70
CA CYS A 63 12.47 -4.04 -11.90
C CYS A 63 13.43 -3.47 -12.93
N ALA A 64 14.51 -2.80 -12.51
CA ALA A 64 15.52 -2.25 -13.42
C ALA A 64 16.28 -3.33 -14.22
N ALA A 65 16.18 -4.60 -13.84
CA ALA A 65 16.75 -5.72 -14.60
C ALA A 65 15.87 -6.16 -15.78
N TYR A 66 14.63 -5.66 -15.89
CA TYR A 66 13.67 -6.06 -16.92
C TYR A 66 13.22 -4.82 -17.71
N PRO A 67 13.44 -4.77 -19.04
CA PRO A 67 12.98 -3.66 -19.88
C PRO A 67 11.46 -3.46 -19.78
N GLY A 68 11.01 -2.21 -19.63
CA GLY A 68 9.59 -1.87 -19.55
C GLY A 68 8.96 -2.03 -18.16
N ALA A 69 9.73 -2.52 -17.18
CA ALA A 69 9.31 -2.62 -15.78
C ALA A 69 9.71 -1.38 -14.94
N GLU A 70 10.35 -0.39 -15.55
CA GLU A 70 10.76 0.84 -14.85
C GLU A 70 9.52 1.60 -14.35
N GLY A 71 9.48 1.88 -13.04
CA GLY A 71 8.36 2.62 -12.44
C GLY A 71 7.20 1.77 -11.92
N LEU A 72 7.21 0.44 -12.11
CA LEU A 72 6.17 -0.45 -11.58
C LEU A 72 6.07 -0.36 -10.05
N VAL A 73 7.20 -0.18 -9.35
CA VAL A 73 7.22 -0.07 -7.89
C VAL A 73 6.50 1.20 -7.42
N GLU A 74 6.78 2.34 -8.05
CA GLU A 74 6.14 3.62 -7.74
C GLU A 74 4.64 3.59 -8.03
N ALA A 75 4.26 3.04 -9.20
CA ALA A 75 2.86 2.85 -9.57
C ALA A 75 2.12 2.02 -8.52
N GLN A 76 2.72 0.93 -8.05
CA GLN A 76 2.08 0.06 -7.08
C GLN A 76 1.99 0.66 -5.69
N ILE A 77 3.01 1.41 -5.24
CA ILE A 77 2.96 2.16 -3.97
C ILE A 77 1.84 3.20 -4.02
N ARG A 78 1.69 3.90 -5.14
CA ARG A 78 0.62 4.89 -5.33
C ARG A 78 -0.76 4.23 -5.27
N SER A 79 -0.95 3.13 -6.01
CA SER A 79 -2.19 2.35 -6.02
C SER A 79 -2.58 1.88 -4.61
N LEU A 80 -1.62 1.35 -3.83
CA LEU A 80 -1.88 0.93 -2.44
C LEU A 80 -2.27 2.09 -1.52
N LYS A 81 -1.72 3.29 -1.73
CA LYS A 81 -2.11 4.48 -0.96
C LYS A 81 -3.53 4.92 -1.31
N GLU A 82 -3.87 4.93 -2.60
CA GLU A 82 -5.21 5.27 -3.09
C GLU A 82 -6.26 4.25 -2.62
N ALA A 83 -5.94 2.95 -2.65
CA ALA A 83 -6.81 1.89 -2.13
C ALA A 83 -7.10 2.06 -0.63
N LYS A 84 -6.11 2.46 0.17
CA LYS A 84 -6.31 2.77 1.59
C LYS A 84 -7.15 4.03 1.81
N ALA A 85 -6.94 5.07 0.99
CA ALA A 85 -7.73 6.30 1.08
C ALA A 85 -9.21 6.05 0.76
N ASN A 86 -9.51 5.21 -0.23
CA ASN A 86 -10.87 4.90 -0.64
C ASN A 86 -11.53 3.79 0.19
N GLY A 87 -10.75 2.88 0.81
CA GLY A 87 -11.25 1.80 1.65
C GLY A 87 -11.56 2.19 3.11
N SER A 88 -11.21 3.42 3.53
CA SER A 88 -11.41 3.90 4.91
C SER A 88 -12.74 4.63 5.14
N GLY A 89 -13.76 4.35 4.32
CA GLY A 89 -15.12 4.90 4.43
C GLY A 89 -16.17 3.95 5.03
N GLY A 90 -15.80 2.71 5.36
CA GLY A 90 -16.70 1.68 5.91
C GLY A 90 -16.84 1.71 7.43
N GLY A 91 -16.95 2.89 8.02
CA GLY A 91 -17.21 3.05 9.46
C GLY A 91 -18.71 3.04 9.72
N GLN A 92 -19.30 1.86 9.86
CA GLN A 92 -20.66 1.66 10.39
C GLN A 92 -20.70 2.13 11.86
N ARG A 93 -20.99 3.41 12.08
CA ARG A 93 -21.39 3.96 13.39
C ARG A 93 -22.84 4.44 13.28
N SER A 94 -23.76 3.53 13.57
CA SER A 94 -25.07 3.89 14.10
C SER A 94 -24.89 4.50 15.50
N ASN A 95 -24.86 5.83 15.61
CA ASN A 95 -25.60 6.54 16.66
C ASN A 95 -25.60 8.06 16.39
N PRO A 96 -26.78 8.73 16.34
CA PRO A 96 -26.88 10.17 16.20
C PRO A 96 -27.07 10.81 17.58
N THR A 97 -26.13 11.62 18.06
CA THR A 97 -26.40 12.73 19.00
C THR A 97 -25.09 13.39 19.42
N THR A 98 -24.76 14.53 18.80
CA THR A 98 -24.47 15.79 19.50
C THR A 98 -24.05 16.86 18.47
N PRO A 99 -24.73 18.02 18.40
CA PRO A 99 -24.35 19.11 17.50
C PRO A 99 -23.05 19.80 17.96
N LYS A 100 -22.16 20.01 17.00
CA LYS A 100 -20.91 20.76 17.09
C LYS A 100 -21.19 22.21 17.53
N LYS A 101 -20.91 22.55 18.81
CA LYS A 101 -20.94 23.92 19.32
C LYS A 101 -19.97 24.79 18.50
N ARG A 102 -20.52 25.77 17.77
CA ARG A 102 -19.77 26.88 17.18
C ARG A 102 -19.35 27.82 18.32
N LYS A 103 -18.08 28.24 18.31
CA LYS A 103 -17.52 29.24 19.21
C LYS A 103 -17.99 30.62 18.72
N MET A 104 -18.99 31.22 19.39
CA MET A 104 -19.35 32.62 19.17
C MET A 104 -18.36 33.48 19.94
N ASN A 105 -17.76 34.46 19.26
CA ASN A 105 -16.95 35.50 19.87
C ASN A 105 -17.92 36.53 20.47
N GLU A 106 -17.79 36.80 21.76
CA GLU A 106 -18.62 37.74 22.51
C GLU A 106 -17.79 39.02 22.68
N GLU A 107 -18.02 40.00 21.81
CA GLU A 107 -17.67 41.40 22.07
C GLU A 107 -18.97 42.20 22.07
N GLU A 108 -19.50 42.48 23.26
CA GLU A 108 -19.98 43.82 23.60
C GLU A 108 -20.27 43.98 25.10
N LYS A 109 -19.75 45.10 25.63
CA LYS A 109 -20.27 45.95 26.72
C LYS A 109 -20.01 45.60 28.19
N ALA A 110 -19.11 46.40 28.77
CA ALA A 110 -19.26 47.10 30.06
C ALA A 110 -18.15 48.19 30.08
N PHE A 111 -18.35 49.48 30.33
CA PHE A 111 -19.35 50.30 31.02
C PHE A 111 -19.52 51.64 30.29
#